data_AF-A0A847HJE6-F1
#
_entry.id   AF-A0A847HJE6-F1
#
_cell.length_a   1.000
_cell.length_b   1.000
_cell.length_c   1.000
_cell.angle_alpha   90.00
_cell.angle_beta   90.00
_cell.angle_gamma   90.00
#
_symmetry.space_group_name_H-M   'P 1'
#
loop_
_entity.id
_entity.type
_entity.pdbx_description
1 polymer ?
#
loop_
_entity_poly.entity_id
_entity_poly.type
_entity_poly.pdbx_seq_one_letter_code
_entity_poly.pdbx_strand_id
1 'polypeptide(L)'
;MWPRWIRAMATIWVAWDSKQRKSLDWFWVLVVLLLGPLMLPLYLTVRPLAKGERRVGGFLWNLFISLENFATWVIGLAATAVFVENITTPHDPNLPEVRRAEIKAGSLAGVVIFIFLVGLEKLGFEYFRQHIEKNLTRA
;
A
#
# COMPACT_ATOMS: atom_id res chain seq x y z
N MET A 1 -14.30 -10.01 -4.69
CA MET A 1 -15.08 -8.85 -4.20
C MET A 1 -14.39 -8.32 -2.95
N TRP A 2 -14.01 -7.03 -2.88
CA TRP A 2 -13.33 -6.47 -1.70
C TRP A 2 -14.24 -6.53 -0.47
N PRO A 3 -13.71 -6.84 0.74
CA PRO A 3 -14.46 -6.74 1.98
C PRO A 3 -15.14 -5.38 2.13
N ARG A 4 -16.41 -5.39 2.55
CA ARG A 4 -17.24 -4.17 2.63
C ARG A 4 -16.61 -3.11 3.57
N TRP A 5 -15.95 -3.55 4.64
CA TRP A 5 -15.29 -2.66 5.59
C TRP A 5 -14.04 -1.98 5.00
N ILE A 6 -13.20 -2.68 4.25
CA ILE A 6 -12.02 -2.09 3.57
C ILE A 6 -12.47 -0.99 2.61
N ARG A 7 -13.52 -1.29 1.85
CA ARG A 7 -14.12 -0.34 0.91
C ARG A 7 -14.67 0.89 1.63
N ALA A 8 -15.37 0.72 2.74
CA ALA A 8 -15.88 1.82 3.54
C ALA A 8 -14.73 2.70 4.07
N MET A 9 -13.68 2.09 4.63
CA MET A 9 -12.50 2.80 5.12
C MET A 9 -11.80 3.58 4.01
N ALA A 10 -11.56 2.94 2.85
CA ALA A 10 -10.95 3.60 1.70
C ALA A 10 -11.81 4.79 1.21
N THR A 11 -13.13 4.63 1.18
CA THR A 11 -14.06 5.69 0.77
C THR A 11 -14.04 6.87 1.74
N ILE A 12 -14.07 6.60 3.04
CA ILE A 12 -13.99 7.64 4.08
C ILE A 12 -12.65 8.38 3.98
N TRP A 13 -11.56 7.65 3.77
CA TRP A 13 -10.23 8.24 3.61
C TRP A 13 -10.17 9.16 2.37
N VAL A 14 -10.69 8.72 1.23
CA VAL A 14 -10.74 9.55 0.00
C VAL A 14 -11.59 10.80 0.24
N ALA A 15 -12.76 10.68 0.85
CA ALA A 15 -13.61 11.82 1.15
C ALA A 15 -12.90 12.83 2.06
N TRP A 16 -12.14 12.34 3.04
CA TRP A 16 -11.35 13.18 3.93
C TRP A 16 -10.17 13.85 3.19
N ASP A 17 -9.36 13.10 2.43
CA ASP A 17 -8.21 13.64 1.66
C ASP A 17 -8.68 14.71 0.67
N SER A 18 -9.77 14.44 -0.05
CA SER A 18 -10.38 15.38 -0.99
C SER A 18 -10.84 16.68 -0.29
N LYS A 19 -11.47 16.55 0.88
CA LYS A 19 -11.90 17.71 1.68
C LYS A 19 -10.72 18.54 2.16
N GLN A 20 -9.63 17.91 2.60
CA GLN A 20 -8.41 18.62 3.02
C GLN A 20 -7.77 19.40 1.85
N ARG A 21 -7.87 18.86 0.64
CA ARG A 21 -7.37 19.46 -0.61
C ARG A 21 -8.35 20.47 -1.22
N LYS A 22 -9.33 20.95 -0.44
CA LYS A 22 -10.36 21.95 -0.81
C LYS A 22 -11.13 21.64 -2.09
N SER A 23 -11.17 20.38 -2.49
CA SER A 23 -11.83 19.89 -3.69
C SER A 23 -12.55 18.61 -3.28
N LEU A 24 -13.79 18.73 -2.82
CA LEU A 24 -14.56 17.53 -2.48
C LEU A 24 -15.02 16.86 -3.78
N ASP A 25 -14.23 15.89 -4.23
CA ASP A 25 -14.42 15.23 -5.52
C ASP A 25 -15.34 14.03 -5.33
N TRP A 26 -16.65 14.31 -5.39
CA TRP A 26 -17.70 13.31 -5.28
C TRP A 26 -17.56 12.17 -6.31
N PHE A 27 -16.95 12.46 -7.47
CA PHE A 27 -16.71 11.44 -8.48
C PHE A 27 -15.76 10.37 -7.94
N TRP A 28 -14.61 10.76 -7.37
CA TRP A 28 -13.65 9.78 -6.82
C TRP A 28 -14.17 9.03 -5.59
N VAL A 29 -14.97 9.70 -4.74
CA VAL A 29 -15.63 9.05 -3.61
C VAL A 29 -16.56 7.94 -4.10
N LEU A 30 -17.39 8.21 -5.10
CA LEU A 30 -18.29 7.21 -5.70
C LEU A 30 -17.53 6.10 -6.43
N VAL A 31 -16.49 6.45 -7.19
CA VAL A 31 -15.65 5.49 -7.91
C VAL A 31 -15.01 4.49 -6.93
N VAL A 32 -14.43 4.96 -5.83
CA VAL A 32 -13.80 4.08 -4.82
C VAL A 32 -14.84 3.29 -4.03
N LEU A 33 -16.02 3.86 -3.78
CA LEU A 33 -17.12 3.13 -3.15
C LEU A 33 -17.63 1.98 -4.03
N LEU A 34 -17.76 2.19 -5.34
CA LEU A 34 -18.31 1.19 -6.26
C LEU A 34 -17.26 0.15 -6.69
N LEU A 35 -16.09 0.62 -7.14
CA LEU A 35 -15.04 -0.22 -7.73
C LEU A 35 -14.00 -0.69 -6.70
N GLY A 36 -13.93 -0.03 -5.54
CA GLY A 36 -13.07 -0.43 -4.43
C GLY A 36 -11.70 0.23 -4.39
N PRO A 37 -10.81 -0.24 -3.48
CA PRO A 37 -9.50 0.35 -3.21
C PRO A 37 -8.53 0.33 -4.39
N LEU A 38 -8.80 -0.49 -5.41
CA LEU A 38 -7.96 -0.61 -6.59
C LEU A 38 -7.95 0.68 -7.43
N MET A 39 -8.91 1.58 -7.21
CA MET A 39 -8.93 2.91 -7.83
C MET A 39 -8.10 3.96 -7.05
N LEU A 40 -7.56 3.63 -5.87
CA LEU A 40 -6.74 4.55 -5.08
C LEU A 40 -5.47 5.03 -5.81
N PRO A 41 -4.72 4.17 -6.54
CA PRO A 41 -3.57 4.64 -7.32
C PRO A 41 -3.98 5.72 -8.33
N LEU A 42 -5.09 5.51 -9.05
CA LEU A 42 -5.61 6.49 -10.01
C LEU A 42 -6.04 7.77 -9.30
N TYR A 43 -6.73 7.68 -8.17
CA TYR A 43 -7.07 8.85 -7.36
C TYR A 43 -5.80 9.65 -6.96
N LEU A 44 -4.78 8.97 -6.45
CA LEU A 44 -3.52 9.58 -6.03
C LEU A 44 -2.79 10.30 -7.17
N THR A 45 -2.92 9.82 -8.41
CA THR A 45 -2.34 10.50 -9.57
C THR A 45 -3.04 11.79 -9.96
N VAL A 46 -4.37 11.83 -9.84
CA VAL A 46 -5.17 12.94 -10.37
C VAL A 46 -5.47 13.97 -9.28
N ARG A 47 -5.51 13.57 -7.99
CA ARG A 47 -5.91 14.42 -6.86
C ARG A 47 -5.16 15.75 -6.80
N PRO A 48 -5.82 16.89 -6.55
CA PRO A 48 -5.13 18.18 -6.46
C PRO A 48 -3.96 18.17 -5.47
N LEU A 49 -2.85 18.82 -5.85
CA LEU A 49 -1.65 18.88 -5.03
C LEU A 49 -1.89 19.73 -3.78
N ALA A 50 -1.40 19.27 -2.64
CA ALA A 50 -1.38 20.06 -1.42
C ALA A 50 -0.30 21.16 -1.50
N LYS A 51 -0.37 22.14 -0.59
CA LYS A 51 0.63 23.22 -0.54
C LYS A 51 2.03 22.63 -0.30
N GLY A 52 2.94 22.85 -1.25
CA GLY A 52 4.31 22.34 -1.19
C GLY A 52 4.54 21.00 -1.91
N GLU A 53 3.49 20.30 -2.34
CA GLU A 53 3.62 19.13 -3.20
C GLU A 53 3.93 19.56 -4.64
N ARG A 54 4.88 18.88 -5.28
CA ARG A 54 5.16 19.02 -6.72
C ARG A 54 4.96 17.67 -7.39
N ARG A 55 4.30 17.65 -8.54
CA ARG A 55 4.35 16.49 -9.44
C ARG A 55 5.51 16.68 -10.40
N VAL A 56 6.34 15.65 -10.49
CA VAL A 56 7.45 15.59 -11.44
C VAL A 56 7.07 14.57 -12.51
N GLY A 57 7.37 14.88 -13.77
CA GLY A 57 7.07 14.02 -14.91
C GLY A 57 5.59 14.01 -15.33
N GLY A 58 5.25 13.08 -16.23
CA GLY A 58 3.93 12.94 -16.83
C GLY A 58 2.94 12.12 -15.99
N PHE A 59 1.70 12.01 -16.49
CA PHE A 59 0.64 11.22 -15.85
C PHE A 59 1.05 9.75 -15.62
N LEU A 60 1.60 9.09 -16.65
CA LEU A 60 2.01 7.69 -16.57
C LEU A 60 3.09 7.43 -15.51
N TRP A 61 4.03 8.37 -15.35
CA TRP A 61 5.08 8.27 -14.33
C TRP A 61 4.50 8.35 -12.92
N ASN A 62 3.62 9.32 -12.67
CA ASN A 62 2.94 9.46 -11.38
C ASN A 62 2.04 8.25 -11.08
N LEU A 63 1.42 7.66 -12.12
CA LEU A 63 0.64 6.43 -12.00
C LEU A 63 1.49 5.24 -11.59
N PHE A 64 2.64 5.07 -12.22
CA PHE A 64 3.58 4.03 -11.87
C PHE A 64 4.04 4.13 -10.40
N ILE A 65 4.42 5.34 -9.94
CA ILE A 65 4.80 5.57 -8.54
C ILE A 65 3.63 5.28 -7.58
N SER A 66 2.41 5.67 -7.95
CA SER A 66 1.23 5.44 -7.11
C SER A 66 0.87 3.95 -7.03
N LEU A 67 1.04 3.22 -8.14
CA LEU A 67 0.84 1.77 -8.21
C LEU A 67 1.90 1.01 -7.40
N GLU A 68 3.17 1.40 -7.51
CA GLU A 68 4.26 0.81 -6.73
C GLU A 68 3.98 0.96 -5.23
N ASN A 69 3.66 2.17 -4.78
CA ASN A 69 3.38 2.42 -3.36
C ASN A 69 2.16 1.63 -2.90
N PHE A 70 1.10 1.60 -3.70
CA PHE A 70 -0.09 0.81 -3.39
C PHE A 70 0.21 -0.69 -3.32
N ALA A 71 1.02 -1.22 -4.23
CA ALA A 71 1.43 -2.62 -4.23
C ALA A 71 2.22 -2.95 -2.95
N THR A 72 3.18 -2.11 -2.55
CA THR A 72 3.91 -2.30 -1.29
C THR A 72 2.95 -2.37 -0.09
N TRP A 73 1.97 -1.47 -0.01
CA TRP A 73 0.97 -1.48 1.06
C TRP A 73 0.13 -2.76 1.06
N VAL A 74 -0.34 -3.22 -0.09
CA VAL A 74 -1.12 -4.45 -0.22
C VAL A 74 -0.30 -5.67 0.21
N ILE A 75 0.95 -5.75 -0.23
CA ILE A 75 1.85 -6.85 0.15
C ILE A 75 2.16 -6.78 1.66
N GLY A 76 2.38 -5.60 2.22
CA GLY A 76 2.61 -5.42 3.66
C GLY A 76 1.41 -5.84 4.51
N LEU A 77 0.19 -5.52 4.06
CA LEU A 77 -1.04 -5.99 4.71
C LEU A 77 -1.18 -7.51 4.62
N ALA A 78 -0.85 -8.11 3.47
CA ALA A 78 -0.86 -9.57 3.32
C ALA A 78 0.15 -10.26 4.25
N ALA A 79 1.38 -9.76 4.31
CA ALA A 79 2.41 -10.26 5.23
C ALA A 79 1.97 -10.14 6.69
N THR A 80 1.35 -9.02 7.06
CA THR A 80 0.81 -8.80 8.41
C THR A 80 -0.32 -9.78 8.72
N ALA A 81 -1.23 -10.01 7.78
CA ALA A 81 -2.34 -10.94 7.97
C ALA A 81 -1.84 -12.38 8.23
N VAL A 82 -0.89 -12.86 7.43
CA VAL A 82 -0.27 -14.19 7.60
C VAL A 82 0.45 -14.29 8.95
N PHE A 83 1.18 -13.26 9.34
CA PHE A 83 1.87 -13.23 10.62
C PHE A 83 0.90 -13.30 11.81
N VAL A 84 -0.18 -12.50 11.77
CA VAL A 84 -1.21 -12.50 12.82
C VAL A 84 -1.90 -13.86 12.88
N GLU A 85 -2.26 -14.44 11.76
CA GLU A 85 -2.87 -15.78 11.69
C GLU A 85 -1.97 -16.84 12.35
N ASN A 86 -0.69 -16.87 12.00
CA ASN A 86 0.26 -17.84 12.54
C ASN A 86 0.52 -17.67 14.05
N ILE A 87 0.40 -16.45 14.59
CA ILE A 87 0.58 -16.19 16.03
C ILE A 87 -0.69 -16.49 16.84
N THR A 88 -1.85 -16.17 16.28
CA THR A 88 -3.16 -16.28 16.96
C THR A 88 -3.83 -17.64 16.82
N THR A 89 -3.29 -18.54 15.99
CA THR A 89 -3.85 -19.88 15.76
C THR A 89 -4.08 -20.62 17.10
N PRO A 90 -5.32 -21.08 17.39
CA PRO A 90 -5.68 -21.74 18.64
C PRO A 90 -4.84 -22.99 18.95
N HIS A 91 -4.87 -23.43 20.21
CA HIS A 91 -4.16 -24.64 20.60
C HIS A 91 -4.86 -25.90 20.07
N ASP A 92 -4.38 -26.45 18.95
CA ASP A 92 -4.75 -27.80 18.52
C ASP A 92 -3.97 -28.87 19.32
N PRO A 93 -4.63 -29.71 20.13
CA PRO A 93 -3.98 -30.78 20.89
C PRO A 93 -3.41 -31.90 20.01
N ASN A 94 -3.75 -31.93 18.70
CA ASN A 94 -3.22 -32.92 17.75
C ASN A 94 -1.90 -32.50 17.09
N LEU A 95 -1.41 -31.28 17.35
CA LEU A 95 -0.15 -30.78 16.78
C LEU A 95 1.01 -30.92 17.79
N PRO A 96 2.13 -31.56 17.39
CA PRO A 96 3.34 -31.57 18.22
C PRO A 96 3.81 -30.15 18.56
N GLU A 97 4.20 -29.93 19.81
CA GLU A 97 4.66 -28.61 20.28
C GLU A 97 5.82 -28.05 19.46
N VAL A 98 6.71 -28.93 18.99
CA VAL A 98 7.86 -28.59 18.13
C VAL A 98 7.39 -27.95 16.81
N ARG A 99 6.40 -28.54 16.15
CA ARG A 99 5.86 -28.01 14.88
C ARG A 99 5.22 -26.63 15.06
N ARG A 100 4.61 -26.36 16.22
CA ARG A 100 4.09 -25.03 16.57
C ARG A 100 5.22 -24.02 16.77
N ALA A 101 6.28 -24.41 17.48
CA ALA A 101 7.45 -23.56 17.68
C ALA A 101 8.13 -23.22 16.35
N GLU A 102 8.24 -24.18 15.44
CA GLU A 102 8.73 -23.99 14.08
C GLU A 102 7.88 -23.00 13.28
N ILE A 103 6.55 -23.11 13.29
CA ILE A 103 5.66 -22.18 12.59
C ILE A 103 5.83 -20.75 13.13
N LYS A 104 5.90 -20.58 14.46
CA LYS A 104 6.09 -19.26 15.08
C LYS A 104 7.46 -18.67 14.78
N ALA A 105 8.52 -19.47 14.90
CA ALA A 105 9.88 -19.05 14.56
C ALA A 105 10.03 -18.72 13.08
N GLY A 106 9.46 -19.53 12.19
CA GLY A 106 9.44 -19.30 10.75
C GLY A 106 8.67 -18.04 10.37
N SER A 107 7.56 -17.75 11.05
CA SER A 107 6.79 -16.51 10.84
C SER A 107 7.57 -15.27 11.29
N LEU A 108 8.26 -15.34 12.43
CA LEU A 108 9.12 -14.27 12.92
C LEU A 108 10.29 -14.00 11.95
N ALA A 109 10.99 -15.06 11.54
CA ALA A 109 12.06 -14.96 10.56
C ALA A 109 11.56 -14.42 9.22
N GLY A 110 10.37 -14.87 8.78
CA GLY A 110 9.71 -14.39 7.57
C GLY A 110 9.42 -12.89 7.62
N VAL A 111 8.93 -12.35 8.73
CA VAL A 111 8.72 -10.90 8.90
C VAL A 111 10.04 -10.13 8.84
N VAL A 112 11.10 -10.62 9.47
CA VAL A 112 12.42 -9.97 9.44
C VAL A 112 12.96 -9.92 8.01
N ILE A 113 12.92 -11.04 7.29
CA ILE A 113 13.33 -11.12 5.88
C ILE A 113 12.46 -10.22 5.01
N PHE A 114 11.15 -10.21 5.23
CA PHE A 114 10.22 -9.36 4.49
C PHE A 114 10.53 -7.87 4.66
N ILE A 115 10.70 -7.40 5.91
CA ILE A 115 11.04 -6.00 6.19
C ILE A 115 12.37 -5.63 5.52
N PHE A 116 13.36 -6.53 5.59
CA PHE A 116 14.66 -6.31 4.96
C PHE A 116 14.55 -6.19 3.43
N LEU A 117 13.83 -7.10 2.78
CA LEU A 117 13.64 -7.09 1.32
C LEU A 117 12.84 -5.88 0.84
N VAL A 118 11.75 -5.52 1.53
CA VAL A 118 10.97 -4.32 1.22
C VAL A 118 11.81 -3.06 1.44
N GLY A 119 12.62 -3.02 2.49
CA GLY A 119 13.55 -1.90 2.73
C GLY A 119 14.55 -1.73 1.58
N LEU A 120 15.16 -2.83 1.12
CA LEU A 120 16.06 -2.80 -0.04
C LEU A 120 15.36 -2.38 -1.32
N GLU A 121 14.18 -2.91 -1.58
CA GLU A 121 13.35 -2.54 -2.74
C GLU A 121 13.02 -1.05 -2.72
N LYS A 122 12.59 -0.50 -1.58
CA LYS A 122 12.28 0.93 -1.44
C LYS A 122 13.50 1.82 -1.65
N LEU A 123 14.64 1.46 -1.09
CA LEU A 123 15.88 2.21 -1.31
C LEU A 123 16.29 2.21 -2.79
N GLY A 124 16.20 1.05 -3.45
CA GLY A 124 16.49 0.93 -4.88
C GLY A 124 15.51 1.72 -5.75
N PHE A 125 14.22 1.65 -5.42
CA PHE A 125 13.18 2.38 -6.14
C PHE A 125 13.30 3.89 -5.97
N GLU A 126 13.60 4.38 -4.76
CA GLU A 126 13.83 5.81 -4.52
C GLU A 126 15.04 6.32 -5.29
N TYR A 127 16.14 5.58 -5.30
CA TYR A 127 17.32 5.94 -6.08
C TYR A 127 17.01 6.00 -7.59
N PHE A 128 16.32 4.98 -8.11
CA PHE A 128 15.87 4.95 -9.51
C PHE A 128 14.94 6.13 -9.82
N ARG A 129 13.97 6.40 -8.95
CA ARG A 129 13.01 7.49 -9.10
C ARG A 129 13.72 8.84 -9.16
N GLN A 130 14.64 9.12 -8.24
CA GLN A 130 15.42 10.37 -8.23
C GLN A 130 16.25 10.52 -9.51
N HIS A 131 16.85 9.44 -10.00
CA HIS A 131 17.62 9.44 -11.23
C HIS A 131 16.75 9.84 -12.45
N ILE A 132 15.57 9.21 -12.58
CA ILE A 132 14.63 9.51 -13.67
C ILE A 132 14.05 10.93 -13.54
N GLU A 133 13.63 11.35 -12.35
CA GLU A 133 13.07 12.69 -12.11
C GLU A 133 14.10 13.80 -12.40
N LYS A 134 15.38 13.57 -12.11
CA LYS A 134 16.47 14.48 -12.47
C LYS A 134 16.67 14.60 -13.99
N ASN A 135 16.46 13.52 -14.74
CA ASN A 135 16.55 13.54 -16.21
C ASN A 135 15.32 14.22 -16.83
N LEU A 136 14.12 13.98 -16.28
CA LEU A 136 12.86 14.58 -16.73
C LEU A 136 12.77 16.09 -16.49
N THR A 137 13.50 16.62 -15.50
CA THR A 137 13.54 18.06 -15.18
C THR A 137 14.60 18.83 -15.97
N ARG A 138 15.49 18.11 -16.66
CA ARG A 138 16.56 18.67 -17.51
C ARG A 138 16.19 18.71 -19.00
N ALA A 139 15.18 17.95 -19.41
CA ALA A 139 14.61 17.95 -20.75
C ALA A 139 13.53 19.04 -20.87
#